data_AF-A0A378B8K1-F1
#
_entry.id   AF-A0A378B8K1-F1
#
_cell.length_a   1.000
_cell.length_b   1.000
_cell.length_c   1.000
_cell.angle_alpha   90.00
_cell.angle_beta   90.00
_cell.angle_gamma   90.00
#
_symmetry.space_group_name_H-M   'P 1'
#
loop_
_entity.id
_entity.type
_entity.pdbx_description
1 polymer ?
#
loop_
_entity_poly.entity_id
_entity_poly.type
_entity_poly.pdbx_seq_one_letter_code
_entity_poly.pdbx_strand_id
1 'polypeptide(L)'
;MVVGIAVGCIAAGLSGQFHLHSLGDTLFRLPTLFPFGFQFNSAIFLPVALVSLVCILEAVGDLTANSLISQQSVDDRAFRNRLKGGILADGVSCMVAAMLCAFPNTTFAQNNGVIQMTGVASRYVGRYIGVILILLGLFPPVGELLRQIPAPVLGGATMVMFGCVVAAGIRIITQTPLSRRDVLIVGLAFGAGLGVESVPAFLSHFPPMVGDLFGSAATSGGLVAIALNLILPQEQAATKSLRSQDDRAESV
;
A
#
# COMPACT_ATOMS: atom_id res chain seq x y z
N MET A 1 -1.49 -16.65 -1.92
CA MET A 1 -2.05 -16.00 -3.13
C MET A 1 -1.81 -16.83 -4.39
N VAL A 2 -0.57 -17.02 -4.86
CA VAL A 2 -0.28 -17.77 -6.11
C VAL A 2 -0.88 -19.18 -6.14
N VAL A 3 -0.74 -19.96 -5.07
CA VAL A 3 -1.37 -21.29 -4.96
C VAL A 3 -2.90 -21.20 -5.04
N GLY A 4 -3.49 -20.18 -4.40
CA GLY A 4 -4.94 -19.95 -4.44
C GLY A 4 -5.42 -19.57 -5.84
N ILE A 5 -4.66 -18.76 -6.57
CA ILE A 5 -4.92 -18.46 -7.99
C ILE A 5 -4.83 -19.74 -8.82
N ALA A 6 -3.79 -20.54 -8.64
CA ALA A 6 -3.61 -21.80 -9.37
C ALA A 6 -4.77 -22.78 -9.13
N VAL A 7 -5.15 -23.00 -7.86
CA VAL A 7 -6.30 -23.85 -7.49
C VAL A 7 -7.61 -23.26 -8.04
N GLY A 8 -7.79 -21.94 -7.98
CA GLY A 8 -8.96 -21.27 -8.54
C GLY A 8 -9.06 -21.42 -10.06
N CYS A 9 -7.96 -21.31 -10.79
CA CYS A 9 -7.92 -21.54 -12.23
C CYS A 9 -8.22 -23.01 -12.58
N ILE A 10 -7.71 -23.97 -11.80
CA ILE A 10 -8.03 -25.39 -11.98
C ILE A 10 -9.53 -25.64 -11.76
N ALA A 11 -10.11 -25.11 -10.67
CA ALA A 11 -11.53 -25.23 -10.40
C ALA A 11 -12.41 -24.59 -11.49
N ALA A 12 -11.99 -23.43 -12.03
CA ALA A 12 -12.67 -22.78 -13.14
C ALA A 12 -12.60 -23.59 -14.44
N GLY A 13 -11.46 -24.24 -14.69
CA GLY A 13 -11.28 -25.17 -15.81
C GLY A 13 -12.19 -26.40 -15.68
N LEU A 14 -12.28 -27.00 -14.49
CA LEU A 14 -13.18 -28.13 -14.22
C LEU A 14 -14.67 -27.74 -14.34
N SER A 15 -15.00 -26.47 -14.13
CA SER A 15 -16.38 -25.95 -14.26
C SER A 15 -16.78 -25.65 -15.71
N GLY A 16 -15.89 -25.86 -16.69
CA GLY A 16 -16.14 -25.56 -18.11
C GLY A 16 -16.23 -24.06 -18.45
N GLN A 17 -15.94 -23.18 -17.47
CA GLN A 17 -16.01 -21.72 -17.60
C GLN A 17 -14.67 -21.11 -18.07
N PHE A 18 -13.62 -21.93 -18.21
CA PHE A 18 -12.27 -21.48 -18.53
C PHE A 18 -11.65 -22.33 -19.64
N HIS A 19 -11.36 -21.70 -20.78
CA HIS A 19 -10.61 -22.28 -21.88
C HIS A 19 -9.35 -21.46 -22.10
N LEU A 20 -8.19 -22.12 -22.07
CA LEU A 20 -6.92 -21.49 -22.42
C LEU A 20 -6.92 -21.14 -23.91
N HIS A 21 -6.72 -19.87 -24.20
CA HIS A 21 -6.51 -19.39 -25.57
C HIS A 21 -5.03 -19.47 -25.96
N SER A 22 -4.77 -19.52 -27.26
CA SER A 22 -3.40 -19.51 -27.79
C SER A 22 -2.62 -18.31 -27.26
N LEU A 23 -1.39 -18.54 -26.79
CA LEU A 23 -0.54 -17.55 -26.13
C LEU A 23 0.18 -16.61 -27.12
N GLY A 24 -0.19 -16.64 -28.40
CA GLY A 24 0.44 -15.88 -29.48
C GLY A 24 1.84 -16.38 -29.84
N ASP A 25 2.32 -16.02 -31.03
CA ASP A 25 3.61 -16.52 -31.56
C ASP A 25 4.82 -15.72 -31.07
N THR A 26 4.59 -14.58 -30.43
CA THR A 26 5.67 -13.66 -30.03
C THR A 26 6.21 -14.05 -28.66
N LEU A 27 7.32 -14.81 -28.66
CA LEU A 27 7.96 -15.27 -27.43
C LEU A 27 8.68 -14.17 -26.65
N PHE A 28 9.12 -13.10 -27.31
CA PHE A 28 9.94 -12.05 -26.69
C PHE A 28 9.56 -10.66 -27.20
N ARG A 29 9.41 -9.70 -26.27
CA ARG A 29 9.14 -8.30 -26.63
C ARG A 29 9.85 -7.35 -25.67
N LEU A 30 10.68 -6.47 -26.21
CA LEU A 30 11.23 -5.36 -25.42
C LEU A 30 10.12 -4.31 -25.18
N PRO A 31 10.01 -3.77 -23.95
CA PRO A 31 9.08 -2.70 -23.70
C PRO A 31 9.55 -1.41 -24.38
N THR A 32 8.62 -0.73 -25.04
CA THR A 32 8.88 0.55 -25.71
C THR A 32 8.81 1.68 -24.69
N LEU A 33 9.73 2.64 -24.77
CA LEU A 33 9.67 3.85 -23.97
C LEU A 33 8.64 4.82 -24.57
N PHE A 34 7.77 5.37 -23.72
CA PHE A 34 6.73 6.34 -24.04
C PHE A 34 5.81 5.96 -25.22
N PRO A 35 5.17 4.77 -25.20
CA PRO A 35 4.28 4.35 -26.30
C PRO A 35 3.12 5.32 -26.57
N PHE A 36 2.66 6.04 -25.54
CA PHE A 36 1.55 7.01 -25.66
C PHE A 36 1.99 8.48 -25.67
N GLY A 37 3.30 8.75 -25.64
CA GLY A 37 3.85 10.12 -25.55
C GLY A 37 3.59 10.81 -24.21
N PHE A 38 3.73 12.15 -24.19
CA PHE A 38 3.53 12.99 -23.00
C PHE A 38 2.30 13.88 -23.16
N GLN A 39 1.38 13.80 -22.21
CA GLN A 39 0.28 14.74 -22.07
C GLN A 39 0.11 15.14 -20.60
N PHE A 40 -0.04 16.44 -20.36
CA PHE A 40 -0.28 16.98 -19.03
C PHE A 40 -1.72 17.48 -18.92
N ASN A 41 -2.46 16.94 -17.95
CA ASN A 41 -3.81 17.37 -17.65
C ASN A 41 -3.86 17.89 -16.20
N SER A 42 -4.13 19.19 -16.03
CA SER A 42 -4.19 19.84 -14.73
C SER A 42 -5.34 19.34 -13.86
N ALA A 43 -6.44 18.85 -14.45
CA ALA A 43 -7.57 18.32 -13.70
C ALA A 43 -7.22 17.01 -12.98
N ILE A 44 -6.42 16.13 -13.63
CA ILE A 44 -6.03 14.83 -13.08
C ILE A 44 -4.75 14.94 -12.23
N PHE A 45 -3.98 16.01 -12.42
CA PHE A 45 -2.75 16.26 -11.66
C PHE A 45 -2.98 16.27 -10.15
N LEU A 46 -3.98 17.02 -9.67
CA LEU A 46 -4.23 17.16 -8.23
C LEU A 46 -4.69 15.83 -7.58
N PRO A 47 -5.66 15.08 -8.14
CA PRO A 47 -6.03 13.76 -7.63
C PRO A 47 -4.87 12.77 -7.61
N VAL A 48 -4.08 12.69 -8.69
CA VAL A 48 -2.92 11.79 -8.76
C VAL A 48 -1.84 12.20 -7.77
N ALA A 49 -1.60 13.51 -7.58
CA ALA A 49 -0.66 13.99 -6.57
C ALA A 49 -1.08 13.60 -5.15
N LEU A 50 -2.38 13.67 -4.83
CA LEU A 50 -2.87 13.20 -3.54
C LEU A 50 -2.82 11.69 -3.36
N VAL A 51 -3.20 10.92 -4.38
CA VAL A 51 -3.05 9.45 -4.33
C VAL A 51 -1.58 9.09 -4.13
N SER A 52 -0.67 9.79 -4.81
CA SER A 52 0.77 9.61 -4.63
C SER A 52 1.23 9.96 -3.21
N LEU A 53 0.66 10.99 -2.58
CA LEU A 53 0.92 11.32 -1.18
C LEU A 53 0.49 10.18 -0.25
N VAL A 54 -0.69 9.60 -0.49
CA VAL A 54 -1.19 8.44 0.27
C VAL A 54 -0.27 7.23 0.06
N CYS A 55 0.17 6.95 -1.17
CA CYS A 55 1.14 5.88 -1.45
C CYS A 55 2.48 6.10 -0.72
N ILE A 56 2.95 7.35 -0.59
CA ILE A 56 4.15 7.64 0.22
C ILE A 56 3.91 7.29 1.70
N LEU A 57 2.74 7.63 2.25
CA LEU A 57 2.38 7.27 3.63
C LEU A 57 2.28 5.75 3.82
N GLU A 58 1.71 5.04 2.84
CA GLU A 58 1.68 3.58 2.78
C GLU A 58 3.09 2.99 2.76
N ALA A 59 3.96 3.47 1.86
CA ALA A 59 5.35 3.04 1.77
C ALA A 59 6.12 3.29 3.07
N VAL A 60 5.85 4.42 3.76
CA VAL A 60 6.41 4.69 5.10
C VAL A 60 5.97 3.63 6.10
N GLY A 61 4.67 3.32 6.14
CA GLY A 61 4.11 2.29 7.00
C GLY A 61 4.74 0.92 6.73
N ASP A 62 4.84 0.53 5.47
CA ASP A 62 5.41 -0.74 5.04
C ASP A 62 6.89 -0.88 5.33
N LEU A 63 7.69 0.17 5.10
CA LEU A 63 9.11 0.19 5.43
C LEU A 63 9.35 0.13 6.94
N THR A 64 8.46 0.76 7.72
CA THR A 64 8.48 0.70 9.19
C THR A 64 8.14 -0.71 9.67
N ALA A 65 7.05 -1.30 9.17
CA ALA A 65 6.65 -2.67 9.48
C ALA A 65 7.74 -3.69 9.09
N ASN A 66 8.33 -3.54 7.90
CA ASN A 66 9.44 -4.38 7.45
C ASN A 66 10.66 -4.28 8.40
N SER A 67 10.98 -3.06 8.85
CA SER A 67 12.09 -2.83 9.78
C SER A 67 11.86 -3.55 11.12
N LEU A 68 10.63 -3.48 11.65
CA LEU A 68 10.27 -4.15 12.90
C LEU A 68 10.28 -5.67 12.80
N ILE A 69 9.75 -6.22 11.70
CA ILE A 69 9.77 -7.66 11.44
C ILE A 69 11.21 -8.16 11.26
N SER A 70 12.06 -7.35 10.64
CA SER A 70 13.48 -7.63 10.43
C SER A 70 14.36 -7.36 11.66
N GLN A 71 13.76 -7.08 12.83
CA GLN A 71 14.48 -6.78 14.08
C GLN A 71 15.50 -5.65 13.94
N GLN A 72 15.18 -4.64 13.14
CA GLN A 72 15.99 -3.44 12.96
C GLN A 72 15.42 -2.28 13.80
N SER A 73 16.29 -1.36 14.23
CA SER A 73 15.84 -0.19 14.97
C SER A 73 14.94 0.73 14.14
N VAL A 74 13.98 1.40 14.79
CA VAL A 74 13.04 2.33 14.15
C VAL A 74 13.16 3.80 14.62
N ASP A 75 13.95 4.09 15.66
CA ASP A 75 14.15 5.47 16.16
C ASP A 75 15.52 6.08 15.81
N ASP A 76 16.36 5.34 15.10
CA ASP A 76 17.72 5.77 14.83
C ASP A 76 17.88 6.60 13.55
N ARG A 77 18.99 7.33 13.44
CA ARG A 77 19.42 7.99 12.20
C ARG A 77 19.49 6.99 11.03
N ALA A 78 19.86 5.74 11.30
CA ALA A 78 19.90 4.67 10.31
C ALA A 78 18.51 4.33 9.75
N PHE A 79 17.46 4.38 10.58
CA PHE A 79 16.08 4.20 10.12
C PHE A 79 15.64 5.35 9.21
N ARG A 80 15.91 6.61 9.60
CA ARG A 80 15.59 7.78 8.77
C ARG A 80 16.27 7.72 7.40
N ASN A 81 17.51 7.24 7.33
CA ASN A 81 18.21 7.06 6.05
C ASN A 81 17.58 5.94 5.19
N ARG A 82 17.17 4.82 5.81
CA ARG A 82 16.43 3.75 5.12
C ARG A 82 15.10 4.25 4.58
N LEU A 83 14.36 5.03 5.37
CA LEU A 83 13.08 5.59 4.97
C LEU A 83 13.23 6.55 3.78
N LYS A 84 14.18 7.49 3.85
CA LYS A 84 14.48 8.41 2.73
C LYS A 84 14.90 7.65 1.47
N GLY A 85 15.77 6.66 1.59
CA GLY A 85 16.22 5.85 0.46
C GLY A 85 15.11 4.99 -0.13
N GLY A 86 14.24 4.41 0.71
CA GLY A 86 13.10 3.62 0.28
C GLY A 86 12.07 4.45 -0.48
N ILE A 87 11.68 5.61 0.06
CA ILE A 87 10.73 6.52 -0.60
C ILE A 87 11.32 7.05 -1.92
N LEU A 88 12.61 7.39 -1.95
CA LEU A 88 13.26 7.82 -3.19
C LEU A 88 13.26 6.70 -4.25
N ALA A 89 13.56 5.47 -3.84
CA ALA A 89 13.50 4.32 -4.74
C ALA A 89 12.08 4.05 -5.26
N ASP A 90 11.07 4.22 -4.42
CA ASP A 90 9.64 4.12 -4.77
C ASP A 90 9.27 5.14 -5.86
N GLY A 91 9.64 6.41 -5.66
CA GLY A 91 9.41 7.46 -6.64
C GLY A 91 10.16 7.25 -7.96
N VAL A 92 11.42 6.79 -7.90
CA VAL A 92 12.20 6.44 -9.10
C VAL A 92 11.56 5.25 -9.84
N SER A 93 11.08 4.24 -9.10
CA SER A 93 10.36 3.09 -9.68
C SER A 93 9.06 3.53 -10.37
N CYS A 94 8.29 4.41 -9.75
CA CYS A 94 7.11 5.04 -10.37
C CYS A 94 7.48 5.81 -11.64
N MET A 95 8.58 6.55 -11.64
CA MET A 95 9.03 7.28 -12.83
C MET A 95 9.37 6.31 -13.97
N VAL A 96 10.14 5.25 -13.69
CA VAL A 96 10.46 4.21 -14.68
C VAL A 96 9.18 3.52 -15.19
N ALA A 97 8.24 3.20 -14.31
CA ALA A 97 6.94 2.64 -14.68
C ALA A 97 6.15 3.59 -15.60
N ALA A 98 6.11 4.89 -15.28
CA ALA A 98 5.45 5.90 -16.11
C ALA A 98 6.10 6.01 -17.51
N MET A 99 7.43 5.92 -17.59
CA MET A 99 8.14 5.89 -18.89
C MET A 99 7.75 4.68 -19.75
N LEU A 100 7.44 3.55 -19.11
CA LEU A 100 6.95 2.34 -19.76
C LEU A 100 5.42 2.33 -19.93
N CYS A 101 4.74 3.42 -19.55
CA CYS A 101 3.28 3.54 -19.50
C CYS A 101 2.58 2.45 -18.66
N ALA A 102 3.25 2.01 -17.59
CA ALA A 102 2.66 1.18 -16.55
C ALA A 102 2.01 2.05 -15.46
N PHE A 103 1.10 1.44 -14.69
CA PHE A 103 0.48 2.09 -13.54
C PHE A 103 1.52 2.42 -12.44
N PRO A 104 1.28 3.46 -11.62
CA PRO A 104 2.09 3.74 -10.44
C PRO A 104 2.19 2.49 -9.56
N ASN A 105 3.38 2.25 -9.01
CA ASN A 105 3.66 1.13 -8.12
C ASN A 105 4.19 1.65 -6.78
N THR A 106 4.02 0.87 -5.73
CA THR A 106 4.58 1.18 -4.42
C THR A 106 5.07 -0.08 -3.72
N THR A 107 5.62 0.09 -2.51
CA THR A 107 6.11 -1.00 -1.67
C THR A 107 5.00 -2.01 -1.38
N PHE A 108 5.32 -3.30 -1.44
CA PHE A 108 4.32 -4.37 -1.35
C PHE A 108 4.22 -4.93 0.08
N ALA A 109 3.20 -4.52 0.82
CA ALA A 109 2.94 -4.93 2.20
C ALA A 109 2.94 -6.45 2.42
N GLN A 110 2.49 -7.26 1.44
CA GLN A 110 2.43 -8.72 1.60
C GLN A 110 3.80 -9.37 1.81
N ASN A 111 4.89 -8.75 1.35
CA ASN A 111 6.23 -9.27 1.57
C ASN A 111 6.58 -9.34 3.07
N ASN A 112 6.06 -8.39 3.86
CA ASN A 112 6.24 -8.37 5.31
C ASN A 112 5.67 -9.63 5.97
N GLY A 113 4.53 -10.15 5.49
CA GLY A 113 3.95 -11.40 5.97
C GLY A 113 4.84 -12.60 5.68
N VAL A 114 5.43 -12.68 4.49
CA VAL A 114 6.36 -13.77 4.12
C VAL A 114 7.63 -13.73 4.97
N ILE A 115 8.20 -12.54 5.18
CA ILE A 115 9.39 -12.37 6.03
C ILE A 115 9.07 -12.79 7.47
N GLN A 116 7.89 -12.43 7.99
CA GLN A 116 7.49 -12.81 9.35
C GLN A 116 7.38 -14.32 9.54
N MET A 117 6.86 -15.05 8.53
CA MET A 117 6.71 -16.51 8.60
C MET A 117 8.02 -17.25 8.34
N THR A 118 8.86 -16.74 7.43
CA THR A 118 10.12 -17.40 7.05
C THR A 118 11.29 -17.01 7.94
N GLY A 119 11.23 -15.85 8.61
CA GLY A 119 12.35 -15.26 9.34
C GLY A 119 13.47 -14.73 8.45
N VAL A 120 13.32 -14.75 7.12
CA VAL A 120 14.38 -14.40 6.17
C VAL A 120 14.15 -13.01 5.58
N ALA A 121 14.79 -11.99 6.16
CA ALA A 121 14.79 -10.61 5.66
C ALA A 121 16.00 -10.29 4.74
N SER A 122 16.42 -11.26 3.91
CA SER A 122 17.65 -11.13 3.11
C SER A 122 17.45 -10.28 1.86
N ARG A 123 18.27 -9.23 1.70
CA ARG A 123 18.30 -8.36 0.51
C ARG A 123 18.59 -9.11 -0.80
N TYR A 124 19.27 -10.25 -0.71
CA TYR A 124 19.63 -11.05 -1.88
C TYR A 124 18.40 -11.71 -2.50
N VAL A 125 17.47 -12.21 -1.67
CA VAL A 125 16.22 -12.81 -2.12
C VAL A 125 15.43 -11.80 -2.97
N GLY A 126 15.29 -10.56 -2.48
CA GLY A 126 14.62 -9.50 -3.22
C GLY A 126 15.27 -9.18 -4.58
N ARG A 127 16.61 -9.15 -4.65
CA ARG A 127 17.32 -8.93 -5.92
C ARG A 127 17.09 -10.05 -6.93
N TYR A 128 17.17 -11.32 -6.49
CA TYR A 128 16.94 -12.46 -7.37
C TYR A 128 15.50 -12.48 -7.89
N ILE A 129 14.52 -12.23 -7.01
CA ILE A 129 13.11 -12.13 -7.41
C ILE A 129 12.91 -10.99 -8.41
N GLY A 130 13.50 -9.81 -8.15
CA GLY A 130 13.42 -8.67 -9.07
C GLY A 130 13.95 -8.99 -10.46
N VAL A 131 15.12 -9.64 -10.55
CA VAL A 131 15.68 -10.07 -11.85
C VAL A 131 14.78 -11.08 -12.54
N ILE A 132 14.25 -12.07 -11.80
CA ILE A 132 13.32 -13.07 -12.35
C ILE A 132 12.06 -12.38 -12.90
N LEU A 133 11.49 -11.42 -12.18
CA LEU A 133 10.29 -10.69 -12.63
C LEU A 133 10.56 -9.82 -13.86
N ILE A 134 11.72 -9.17 -13.93
CA ILE A 134 12.13 -8.42 -15.14
C ILE A 134 12.24 -9.37 -16.33
N LEU A 135 12.91 -10.52 -16.15
CA LEU A 135 13.03 -11.52 -17.20
C LEU A 135 11.67 -12.04 -17.64
N LEU A 136 10.79 -12.41 -16.70
CA LEU A 136 9.43 -12.86 -17.00
C LEU A 136 8.60 -11.80 -17.74
N GLY A 137 8.77 -10.52 -17.40
CA GLY A 137 8.09 -9.41 -18.07
C GLY A 137 8.48 -9.23 -19.55
N LEU A 138 9.63 -9.75 -19.97
CA LEU A 138 10.08 -9.72 -21.37
C LEU A 138 9.42 -10.80 -22.24
N PHE A 139 8.69 -11.75 -21.63
CA PHE A 139 7.97 -12.82 -22.32
C PHE A 139 6.47 -12.51 -22.35
N PRO A 140 5.91 -12.00 -23.47
CA PRO A 140 4.48 -11.75 -23.62
C PRO A 140 3.55 -12.91 -23.26
N PRO A 141 3.92 -14.20 -23.49
CA PRO A 141 3.09 -15.33 -23.09
C PRO A 141 2.75 -15.35 -21.59
N VAL A 142 3.64 -14.84 -20.73
CA VAL A 142 3.38 -14.75 -19.29
C VAL A 142 2.27 -13.73 -19.01
N GLY A 143 2.33 -12.57 -19.65
CA GLY A 143 1.29 -11.55 -19.53
C GLY A 143 -0.05 -12.03 -20.07
N GLU A 144 -0.05 -12.74 -21.21
CA GLU A 144 -1.26 -13.28 -21.81
C GLU A 144 -1.91 -14.34 -20.92
N LEU A 145 -1.11 -15.23 -20.31
CA LEU A 145 -1.61 -16.20 -19.34
C LEU A 145 -2.28 -15.52 -18.12
N LEU A 146 -1.69 -14.42 -17.63
CA LEU A 146 -2.27 -13.66 -16.51
C LEU A 146 -3.58 -12.98 -16.89
N ARG A 147 -3.74 -12.50 -18.14
CA ARG A 147 -5.00 -11.91 -18.63
C ARG A 147 -6.13 -12.91 -18.74
N GLN A 148 -5.80 -14.19 -18.94
CA GLN A 148 -6.77 -15.26 -19.03
C GLN A 148 -7.32 -15.67 -17.64
N ILE A 149 -6.72 -15.23 -16.52
CA ILE A 149 -7.21 -15.57 -15.18
C ILE A 149 -8.67 -15.13 -15.00
N PRO A 150 -9.59 -16.04 -14.63
CA PRO A 150 -11.00 -15.71 -14.47
C PRO A 150 -11.24 -14.62 -13.41
N ALA A 151 -12.18 -13.71 -13.70
CA ALA A 151 -12.54 -12.61 -12.80
C ALA A 151 -12.90 -13.07 -11.36
N PRO A 152 -13.64 -14.19 -11.13
CA PRO A 152 -13.91 -14.66 -9.77
C PRO A 152 -12.65 -15.05 -8.98
N VAL A 153 -11.65 -15.63 -9.66
CA VAL A 153 -10.36 -16.01 -9.04
C VAL A 153 -9.56 -14.77 -8.70
N LEU A 154 -9.53 -13.79 -9.62
CA LEU A 154 -8.87 -12.51 -9.38
C LEU A 154 -9.54 -11.76 -8.21
N GLY A 155 -10.87 -11.77 -8.14
CA GLY A 155 -11.64 -11.19 -7.02
C GLY A 155 -11.32 -11.81 -5.66
N GLY A 156 -11.19 -13.15 -5.60
CA GLY A 156 -10.75 -13.82 -4.37
C GLY A 156 -9.32 -13.44 -3.98
N ALA A 157 -8.41 -13.35 -4.96
CA ALA A 157 -7.03 -12.95 -4.73
C ALA A 157 -6.92 -11.49 -4.25
N THR A 158 -7.67 -10.56 -4.85
CA THR A 158 -7.70 -9.15 -4.42
C THR A 158 -8.29 -9.01 -3.03
N MET A 159 -9.33 -9.77 -2.68
CA MET A 159 -9.90 -9.74 -1.33
C MET A 159 -8.89 -10.15 -0.25
N VAL A 160 -8.09 -11.19 -0.51
CA VAL A 160 -7.00 -11.57 0.39
C VAL A 160 -5.93 -10.48 0.47
N MET A 161 -5.55 -9.89 -0.67
CA MET A 161 -4.57 -8.79 -0.70
C MET A 161 -5.03 -7.59 0.13
N PHE A 162 -6.25 -7.08 -0.09
CA PHE A 162 -6.79 -5.97 0.68
C PHE A 162 -6.96 -6.32 2.16
N GLY A 163 -7.37 -7.55 2.49
CA GLY A 163 -7.43 -8.02 3.87
C GLY A 163 -6.07 -7.99 4.58
N CYS A 164 -5.00 -8.40 3.89
CA CYS A 164 -3.63 -8.29 4.42
C CYS A 164 -3.19 -6.82 4.62
N VAL A 165 -3.56 -5.92 3.71
CA VAL A 165 -3.26 -4.47 3.84
C VAL A 165 -3.95 -3.90 5.09
N VAL A 166 -5.24 -4.21 5.30
CA VAL A 166 -5.96 -3.80 6.51
C VAL A 166 -5.30 -4.35 7.77
N ALA A 167 -4.93 -5.63 7.78
CA ALA A 167 -4.26 -6.25 8.93
C ALA A 167 -2.89 -5.60 9.24
N ALA A 168 -2.10 -5.28 8.21
CA ALA A 168 -0.85 -4.57 8.36
C ALA A 168 -1.06 -3.15 8.92
N GLY A 169 -2.06 -2.42 8.43
CA GLY A 169 -2.44 -1.11 8.94
C GLY A 169 -2.83 -1.15 10.43
N ILE A 170 -3.67 -2.10 10.83
CA ILE A 170 -4.02 -2.33 12.24
C ILE A 170 -2.77 -2.58 13.08
N ARG A 171 -1.89 -3.48 12.62
CA ARG A 171 -0.65 -3.81 13.32
C ARG A 171 0.22 -2.57 13.54
N ILE A 172 0.35 -1.70 12.54
CA ILE A 172 1.11 -0.45 12.63
C ILE A 172 0.50 0.48 13.69
N ILE A 173 -0.83 0.68 13.64
CA ILE A 173 -1.55 1.54 14.59
C ILE A 173 -1.38 1.02 16.03
N THR A 174 -1.42 -0.29 16.22
CA THR A 174 -1.32 -0.92 17.55
C THR A 174 0.11 -1.10 18.08
N GLN A 175 1.13 -0.55 17.42
CA GLN A 175 2.52 -0.63 17.92
C GLN A 175 2.72 0.10 19.24
N THR A 176 1.95 1.17 19.45
CA THR A 176 1.89 1.93 20.69
C THR A 176 0.51 1.78 21.33
N PRO A 177 0.40 1.85 22.67
CA PRO A 177 -0.90 1.83 23.32
C PRO A 177 -1.77 2.97 22.82
N LEU A 178 -2.96 2.64 22.30
CA LEU A 178 -3.88 3.61 21.73
C LEU A 178 -4.58 4.41 22.83
N SER A 179 -4.46 5.73 22.77
CA SER A 179 -5.20 6.64 23.63
C SER A 179 -6.66 6.77 23.18
N ARG A 180 -7.51 7.41 23.99
CA ARG A 180 -8.90 7.70 23.59
C ARG A 180 -8.93 8.57 22.34
N ARG A 181 -7.99 9.52 22.23
CA ARG A 181 -7.79 10.36 21.07
C ARG A 181 -7.47 9.54 19.81
N ASP A 182 -6.57 8.58 19.90
CA ASP A 182 -6.14 7.80 18.73
C ASP A 182 -7.29 6.92 18.20
N VAL A 183 -8.04 6.29 19.10
CA VAL A 183 -9.23 5.50 18.73
C VAL A 183 -10.29 6.35 18.03
N LEU A 184 -10.50 7.59 18.49
CA LEU A 184 -11.43 8.53 17.84
C LEU A 184 -10.96 8.92 16.43
N ILE A 185 -9.68 9.24 16.27
CA ILE A 185 -9.11 9.60 14.96
C ILE A 185 -9.26 8.43 13.99
N VAL A 186 -8.87 7.22 14.40
CA VAL A 186 -8.97 6.00 13.59
C VAL A 186 -10.43 5.74 13.20
N GLY A 187 -11.36 5.76 14.15
CA GLY A 187 -12.77 5.49 13.90
C GLY A 187 -13.40 6.47 12.91
N LEU A 188 -13.13 7.77 13.08
CA LEU A 188 -13.65 8.81 12.18
C LEU A 188 -13.02 8.73 10.78
N ALA A 189 -11.72 8.44 10.69
CA ALA A 189 -11.04 8.24 9.41
C ALA A 189 -11.61 7.05 8.63
N PHE A 190 -11.81 5.90 9.29
CA PHE A 190 -12.45 4.73 8.68
C PHE A 190 -13.89 5.03 8.26
N GLY A 191 -14.67 5.68 9.13
CA GLY A 191 -16.06 6.04 8.85
C GLY A 191 -16.18 6.98 7.65
N ALA A 192 -15.31 7.99 7.54
CA ALA A 192 -15.31 8.91 6.41
C ALA A 192 -14.85 8.25 5.11
N GLY A 193 -13.81 7.40 5.16
CA GLY A 193 -13.34 6.66 3.98
C GLY A 193 -14.42 5.73 3.42
N LEU A 194 -14.95 4.84 4.27
CA LEU A 194 -15.99 3.88 3.88
C LEU A 194 -17.32 4.56 3.53
N GLY A 195 -17.67 5.63 4.24
CA GLY A 195 -18.91 6.37 4.03
C GLY A 195 -18.95 7.05 2.65
N VAL A 196 -17.85 7.68 2.24
CA VAL A 196 -17.75 8.33 0.93
C VAL A 196 -17.78 7.30 -0.21
N GLU A 197 -17.12 6.15 -0.05
CA GLU A 197 -17.15 5.08 -1.04
C GLU A 197 -18.54 4.41 -1.15
N SER A 198 -19.25 4.29 -0.03
CA SER A 198 -20.61 3.73 0.00
C SER A 198 -21.66 4.66 -0.59
N VAL A 199 -21.46 5.98 -0.50
CA VAL A 199 -22.38 6.99 -1.04
C VAL A 199 -21.61 8.04 -1.87
N PRO A 200 -21.11 7.69 -3.06
CA PRO A 200 -20.34 8.62 -3.89
C PRO A 200 -21.15 9.84 -4.34
N ALA A 201 -22.48 9.68 -4.45
CA ALA A 201 -23.40 10.76 -4.81
C ALA A 201 -23.34 11.95 -3.82
N PHE A 202 -22.95 11.73 -2.57
CA PHE A 202 -22.76 12.82 -1.60
C PHE A 202 -21.75 13.87 -2.09
N LEU A 203 -20.71 13.43 -2.81
CA LEU A 203 -19.67 14.32 -3.33
C LEU A 203 -20.16 15.19 -4.50
N SER A 204 -21.24 14.82 -5.18
CA SER A 204 -21.82 15.62 -6.28
C SER A 204 -22.44 16.95 -5.83
N HIS A 205 -22.69 17.11 -4.53
CA HIS A 205 -23.14 18.37 -3.94
C HIS A 205 -22.01 19.37 -3.71
N PHE A 206 -20.75 18.94 -3.85
CA PHE A 206 -19.57 19.77 -3.69
C PHE A 206 -18.97 20.18 -5.04
N PRO A 207 -18.12 21.23 -5.08
CA PRO A 207 -17.37 21.57 -6.29
C PRO A 207 -16.59 20.36 -6.84
N PRO A 208 -16.40 20.24 -8.16
CA PRO A 208 -15.73 19.09 -8.79
C PRO A 208 -14.37 18.76 -8.15
N MET A 209 -13.62 19.82 -7.77
CA MET A 209 -12.33 19.69 -7.10
C MET A 209 -12.40 18.90 -5.79
N VAL A 210 -13.49 19.03 -5.01
CA VAL A 210 -13.69 18.29 -3.75
C VAL A 210 -14.12 16.85 -4.04
N GLY A 211 -14.97 16.65 -5.05
CA GLY A 211 -15.37 15.32 -5.49
C GLY A 211 -14.19 14.48 -5.95
N ASP A 212 -13.29 15.07 -6.75
CA ASP A 212 -12.08 14.39 -7.23
C ASP A 212 -11.07 14.13 -6.08
N LEU A 213 -11.08 14.96 -5.03
CA LEU A 213 -10.20 14.83 -3.86
C LEU A 213 -10.62 13.71 -2.92
N PHE A 214 -11.92 13.67 -2.59
CA PHE A 214 -12.50 12.72 -1.64
C PHE A 214 -13.04 11.47 -2.32
N GLY A 215 -12.98 11.39 -3.66
CA GLY A 215 -13.52 10.28 -4.45
C GLY A 215 -12.88 8.92 -4.19
N SER A 216 -11.80 8.83 -3.41
CA SER A 216 -11.23 7.57 -2.94
C SER A 216 -11.32 7.45 -1.41
N ALA A 217 -11.66 6.26 -0.92
CA ALA A 217 -11.71 5.98 0.52
C ALA A 217 -10.39 6.24 1.22
N ALA A 218 -9.26 5.92 0.57
CA ALA A 218 -7.93 6.11 1.11
C ALA A 218 -7.59 7.61 1.27
N THR A 219 -7.89 8.43 0.26
CA THR A 219 -7.66 9.89 0.34
C THR A 219 -8.60 10.54 1.34
N SER A 220 -9.89 10.19 1.31
CA SER A 220 -10.90 10.71 2.25
C SER A 220 -10.53 10.39 3.71
N GLY A 221 -10.30 9.11 4.02
CA GLY A 221 -9.92 8.67 5.36
C GLY A 221 -8.57 9.24 5.80
N GLY A 222 -7.57 9.27 4.92
CA GLY A 222 -6.25 9.81 5.20
C GLY A 222 -6.26 11.31 5.52
N LEU A 223 -6.98 12.12 4.72
CA LEU A 223 -7.14 13.55 4.96
C LEU A 223 -7.87 13.83 6.28
N VAL A 224 -8.92 13.08 6.58
CA VAL A 224 -9.65 13.18 7.86
C VAL A 224 -8.73 12.83 9.02
N ALA A 225 -7.94 11.76 8.92
CA ALA A 225 -6.98 11.38 9.95
C ALA A 225 -5.93 12.49 10.19
N ILE A 226 -5.37 13.07 9.12
CA ILE A 226 -4.40 14.17 9.21
C ILE A 226 -5.04 15.40 9.87
N ALA A 227 -6.23 15.80 9.42
CA ALA A 227 -6.95 16.95 9.95
C ALA A 227 -7.26 16.78 11.44
N LEU A 228 -7.81 15.63 11.84
CA LEU A 228 -8.12 15.34 13.23
C LEU A 228 -6.87 15.25 14.10
N ASN A 229 -5.77 14.69 13.59
CA ASN A 229 -4.51 14.66 14.32
C ASN A 229 -3.92 16.05 14.55
N LEU A 230 -4.19 17.03 13.68
CA LEU A 230 -3.77 18.42 13.85
C LEU A 230 -4.70 19.19 14.79
N ILE A 231 -6.02 18.96 14.71
CA ILE A 231 -7.03 19.70 15.48
C ILE A 231 -7.12 19.19 16.92
N LEU A 232 -7.07 17.87 17.13
CA LEU A 232 -7.25 17.29 18.45
C LEU A 232 -5.96 17.43 19.27
N PRO A 233 -6.02 18.08 20.45
CA PRO A 233 -4.85 18.28 21.30
C PRO A 233 -4.28 16.92 21.73
N GLN A 234 -2.95 16.80 21.70
CA GLN A 234 -2.29 15.57 22.15
C GLN A 234 -2.60 15.34 23.63
N GLU A 235 -3.14 14.16 23.95
CA GLU A 235 -3.22 13.71 25.32
C GLU A 235 -1.78 13.60 25.82
N GLN A 236 -1.36 14.46 26.75
CA GLN A 236 -0.08 14.29 27.42
C GLN A 236 -0.14 12.94 28.12
N ALA A 237 0.54 11.94 27.56
CA ALA A 237 0.81 10.70 28.26
C ALA A 237 1.28 11.06 29.67
N ALA A 238 0.75 10.35 30.66
CA ALA A 238 0.93 10.54 32.09
C ALA A 238 2.40 10.31 32.56
N THR A 239 3.38 10.85 31.86
CA THR A 239 4.80 10.87 32.21
C THR A 239 5.11 11.93 33.30
N LYS A 240 4.10 12.72 33.72
CA LYS A 240 4.25 13.68 34.82
C LYS A 240 3.90 13.11 36.20
N SER A 241 3.16 12.00 36.31
CA SER A 241 2.73 11.48 37.63
C SER A 241 3.72 10.53 38.29
N LEU A 242 4.66 9.93 37.54
CA LEU A 242 5.69 9.05 38.11
C LEU A 242 6.93 9.83 38.57
N ARG A 243 7.36 10.89 37.86
CA ARG A 243 8.48 11.75 38.32
C ARG A 243 8.14 12.60 39.54
N SER A 244 6.87 12.99 39.73
CA SER A 244 6.46 13.72 40.94
C SER A 244 6.27 12.83 42.17
N GLN A 245 6.22 11.50 42.00
CA GLN A 245 6.15 10.54 43.10
C GLN A 245 7.55 10.09 43.54
N ASP A 246 8.50 9.92 42.62
CA ASP A 246 9.92 9.69 42.96
C ASP A 246 10.55 10.91 43.66
N ASP A 247 10.34 12.13 43.15
CA ASP A 247 10.89 13.35 43.77
C ASP A 247 10.32 13.61 45.20
N ARG A 248 9.15 13.04 45.53
CA ARG A 248 8.54 13.08 46.88
C ARG A 248 8.94 11.91 47.78
N ALA A 249 9.43 10.81 47.20
CA ALA A 249 9.93 9.65 47.96
C ALA A 249 11.41 9.79 48.31
N GLU A 250 12.19 10.56 47.52
CA GLU A 250 13.59 10.87 47.82
C GLU A 250 13.78 12.09 48.76
N SER A 251 12.69 12.78 49.14
CA SER A 251 12.71 13.97 50.02
C SER A 251 12.09 13.76 51.41
N VAL A 252 11.88 12.51 51.84
CA VAL A 252 11.44 12.12 53.20
C VAL A 252 12.42 11.09 53.76
#